data_AF-A0A946ZPD4-F1
#
_entry.id   AF-A0A946ZPD4-F1
#
_cell.length_a   1.000
_cell.length_b   1.000
_cell.length_c   1.000
_cell.angle_alpha   90.00
_cell.angle_beta   90.00
_cell.angle_gamma   90.00
#
_symmetry.space_group_name_H-M   'P 1'
#
loop_
_entity.id
_entity.type
_entity.pdbx_description
1 polymer ?
#
loop_
_entity_poly.entity_id
_entity_poly.type
_entity_poly.pdbx_seq_one_letter_code
_entity_poly.pdbx_strand_id
1 'polypeptide(L)'
;MAELDAHRQNHLPFVIFKYPAEKELKAILQSDDSLCFTTNFSEAGFVFSPFDDAQQTILMRPDHVFKAKLPAVELPDHKRFHPQMEDEEEASRYKRLVANAVTTIKQKQLRKVVLSRPIEVATAKSAIQIFNQLSLEYSSAFCYCWYHPRVGCWVGATPEILLEVQGTQFTTVALAGTIEKSGTDIPNWQAKEREEQQLVTHYIEEVVSSLGI
;
A
#
# COMPACT_ATOMS: atom_id res chain seq x y z
N MET A 1 -17.66 -1.61 -12.24
CA MET A 1 -16.73 -0.76 -13.01
C MET A 1 -17.43 0.47 -13.55
N ALA A 2 -18.46 0.37 -14.40
CA ALA A 2 -19.21 1.53 -14.91
C ALA A 2 -19.71 2.49 -13.80
N GLU A 3 -20.17 1.95 -12.68
CA GLU A 3 -20.61 2.74 -11.53
C GLU A 3 -19.48 3.54 -10.86
N LEU A 4 -18.26 3.00 -10.83
CA LEU A 4 -17.08 3.69 -10.30
C LEU A 4 -16.62 4.80 -11.25
N ASP A 5 -16.66 4.53 -12.57
CA ASP A 5 -16.38 5.54 -13.59
C ASP A 5 -17.40 6.70 -13.50
N ALA A 6 -18.69 6.39 -13.30
CA ALA A 6 -19.73 7.39 -13.08
C ALA A 6 -19.49 8.19 -11.79
N HIS A 7 -19.15 7.54 -10.67
CA HIS A 7 -18.77 8.24 -9.43
C HIS A 7 -17.62 9.21 -9.68
N ARG A 8 -16.56 8.75 -10.37
CA ARG A 8 -15.40 9.59 -10.68
C ARG A 8 -15.76 10.78 -11.57
N GLN A 9 -16.60 10.58 -12.59
CA GLN A 9 -17.07 11.64 -13.49
C GLN A 9 -17.93 12.67 -12.76
N ASN A 10 -18.69 12.23 -11.76
CA ASN A 10 -19.50 13.10 -10.91
C ASN A 10 -18.72 13.69 -9.72
N HIS A 11 -17.39 13.51 -9.67
CA HIS A 11 -16.53 13.95 -8.57
C HIS A 11 -17.00 13.43 -7.20
N LEU A 12 -17.40 12.17 -7.13
CA LEU A 12 -17.81 11.51 -5.89
C LEU A 12 -16.74 10.50 -5.41
N PRO A 13 -16.48 10.42 -4.09
CA PRO A 13 -15.49 9.50 -3.55
C PRO A 13 -15.89 8.04 -3.73
N PHE A 14 -14.89 7.18 -3.90
CA PHE A 14 -15.07 5.73 -3.87
C PHE A 14 -13.77 5.02 -3.48
N VAL A 15 -13.92 3.80 -3.00
CA VAL A 15 -12.83 2.83 -2.95
C VAL A 15 -13.32 1.50 -3.48
N ILE A 16 -12.53 0.87 -4.34
CA ILE A 16 -12.69 -0.54 -4.71
C ILE A 16 -11.46 -1.30 -4.26
N PHE A 17 -11.63 -2.48 -3.69
CA PHE A 17 -10.54 -3.27 -3.14
C PHE A 17 -10.81 -4.78 -3.18
N LYS A 18 -9.74 -5.55 -2.99
CA LYS A 18 -9.70 -7.01 -2.95
C LYS A 18 -8.74 -7.44 -1.85
N TYR A 19 -9.20 -8.30 -0.93
CA TYR A 19 -8.30 -8.88 0.07
C TYR A 19 -7.35 -9.94 -0.55
N PRO A 20 -6.22 -10.23 0.11
CA PRO A 20 -5.35 -11.34 -0.27
C PRO A 20 -6.11 -12.65 -0.48
N ALA A 21 -5.80 -13.37 -1.57
CA ALA A 21 -6.39 -14.65 -1.96
C ALA A 21 -7.92 -14.67 -2.20
N GLU A 22 -8.64 -13.56 -2.01
CA GLU A 22 -10.07 -13.49 -2.31
C GLU A 22 -10.33 -13.38 -3.82
N LYS A 23 -11.46 -13.96 -4.27
CA LYS A 23 -11.99 -13.81 -5.63
C LYS A 23 -13.18 -12.84 -5.70
N GLU A 24 -13.37 -12.06 -4.64
CA GLU A 24 -14.43 -11.06 -4.50
C GLU A 24 -13.79 -9.66 -4.48
N LEU A 25 -14.39 -8.75 -5.26
CA LEU A 25 -14.14 -7.32 -5.21
C LEU A 25 -15.18 -6.69 -4.28
N LYS A 26 -14.74 -5.76 -3.45
CA LYS A 26 -15.59 -4.96 -2.55
C LYS A 26 -15.46 -3.50 -2.96
N ALA A 27 -16.56 -2.76 -2.96
CA ALA A 27 -16.54 -1.33 -3.23
C ALA A 27 -17.36 -0.55 -2.20
N ILE A 28 -16.87 0.61 -1.83
CA ILE A 28 -17.55 1.60 -0.99
C ILE A 28 -17.66 2.89 -1.81
N LEU A 29 -18.87 3.43 -1.91
CA LEU A 29 -19.19 4.65 -2.62
C LEU A 29 -19.80 5.65 -1.62
N GLN A 30 -19.30 6.88 -1.61
CA GLN A 30 -19.79 7.96 -0.75
C GLN A 30 -20.66 8.92 -1.57
N SER A 31 -21.87 9.24 -1.08
CA SER A 31 -22.89 9.96 -1.85
C SER A 31 -22.58 11.45 -2.05
N ASP A 32 -21.60 12.00 -1.33
CA ASP A 32 -21.13 13.40 -1.44
C ASP A 32 -19.60 13.49 -1.33
N ASP A 33 -19.04 14.67 -1.61
CA ASP A 33 -17.60 14.94 -1.61
C ASP A 33 -17.03 15.45 -0.27
N SER A 34 -17.77 15.26 0.83
CA SER A 34 -17.36 15.71 2.16
C SER A 34 -16.14 14.93 2.65
N LEU A 35 -15.14 15.65 3.11
CA LEU A 35 -14.01 15.07 3.85
C LEU A 35 -14.46 14.75 5.28
N CYS A 36 -14.57 13.46 5.57
CA CYS A 36 -14.77 12.96 6.92
C CYS A 36 -13.44 12.48 7.50
N PHE A 37 -13.31 12.56 8.82
CA PHE A 37 -12.10 12.17 9.54
C PHE A 37 -12.46 11.28 10.72
N THR A 38 -11.52 10.42 11.12
CA THR A 38 -11.62 9.62 12.34
C THR A 38 -10.40 9.86 13.22
N THR A 39 -10.57 9.67 14.52
CA THR A 39 -9.50 9.78 15.53
C THR A 39 -9.37 8.54 16.40
N ASN A 40 -10.40 7.68 16.43
CA ASN A 40 -10.47 6.51 17.30
C ASN A 40 -10.84 5.22 16.56
N PHE A 41 -11.04 5.29 15.24
CA PHE A 41 -11.33 4.14 14.38
C PHE A 41 -12.56 3.31 14.80
N SER A 42 -13.52 3.93 15.48
CA SER A 42 -14.76 3.27 15.92
C SER A 42 -15.84 3.23 14.84
N GLU A 43 -15.72 4.09 13.83
CA GLU A 43 -16.66 4.20 12.72
C GLU A 43 -16.47 3.09 11.68
N ALA A 44 -17.57 2.63 11.08
CA ALA A 44 -17.51 1.76 9.91
C ALA A 44 -17.15 2.58 8.67
N GLY A 45 -16.19 2.10 7.88
CA GLY A 45 -15.82 2.72 6.60
C GLY A 45 -14.45 2.27 6.11
N PHE A 46 -13.91 3.02 5.16
CA PHE A 46 -12.55 2.82 4.67
C PHE A 46 -11.67 3.99 5.11
N VAL A 47 -10.54 3.69 5.73
CA VAL A 47 -9.63 4.69 6.24
C VAL A 47 -8.45 4.90 5.29
N PHE A 48 -8.10 6.16 5.04
CA PHE A 48 -6.89 6.56 4.33
C PHE A 48 -6.07 7.49 5.24
N SER A 49 -4.97 6.98 5.78
CA SER A 49 -4.14 7.70 6.75
C SER A 49 -2.83 8.18 6.12
N PRO A 50 -2.43 9.44 6.33
CA PRO A 50 -1.14 9.95 5.92
C PRO A 50 0.00 9.30 6.72
N PHE A 51 1.23 9.40 6.19
CA PHE A 51 2.45 8.92 6.87
C PHE A 51 2.80 9.79 8.10
N ASP A 52 2.56 11.10 7.99
CA ASP A 52 2.74 12.07 9.07
C ASP A 52 1.53 12.00 10.01
N ASP A 53 1.77 11.60 11.26
CA ASP A 53 0.73 11.38 12.28
C ASP A 53 0.15 12.69 12.84
N ALA A 54 0.75 13.84 12.53
CA ALA A 54 0.16 15.14 12.80
C ALA A 54 -1.01 15.47 11.85
N GLN A 55 -1.11 14.78 10.72
CA GLN A 55 -2.18 14.99 9.74
C GLN A 55 -3.38 14.10 10.04
N GLN A 56 -4.57 14.60 9.74
CA GLN A 56 -5.81 13.90 10.04
C GLN A 56 -6.01 12.68 9.15
N THR A 57 -6.46 11.58 9.77
CA THR A 57 -6.85 10.36 9.09
C THR A 57 -8.21 10.51 8.43
N ILE A 58 -8.30 10.28 7.11
CA ILE A 58 -9.53 10.42 6.33
C ILE A 58 -10.36 9.15 6.45
N LEU A 59 -11.66 9.33 6.69
CA LEU A 59 -12.66 8.27 6.69
C LEU A 59 -13.56 8.42 5.46
N MET A 60 -13.66 7.38 4.64
CA MET A 60 -14.66 7.27 3.59
C MET A 60 -15.88 6.54 4.13
N ARG A 61 -17.03 7.21 4.09
CA ARG A 61 -18.28 6.65 4.62
C ARG A 61 -18.84 5.56 3.69
N PRO A 62 -19.36 4.46 4.23
CA PRO A 62 -19.92 3.36 3.45
C PRO A 62 -21.38 3.62 3.07
N ASP A 63 -21.67 4.76 2.42
CA ASP A 63 -23.06 5.13 2.05
C ASP A 63 -23.69 4.07 1.13
N HIS A 64 -22.89 3.53 0.20
CA HIS A 64 -23.22 2.33 -0.56
C HIS A 64 -22.06 1.33 -0.57
N VAL A 65 -22.37 0.05 -0.36
CA VAL A 65 -21.39 -1.05 -0.36
C VAL A 65 -21.78 -2.11 -1.38
N PHE A 66 -20.85 -2.46 -2.25
CA PHE A 66 -21.05 -3.45 -3.30
C PHE A 66 -20.05 -4.59 -3.21
N LYS A 67 -20.48 -5.75 -3.71
CA LYS A 67 -19.64 -6.93 -3.89
C LYS A 67 -19.81 -7.45 -5.31
N ALA A 68 -18.71 -7.81 -5.93
CA ALA A 68 -18.69 -8.39 -7.26
C ALA A 68 -17.65 -9.50 -7.34
N LYS A 69 -17.86 -10.50 -8.21
CA LYS A 69 -16.82 -11.47 -8.49
C LYS A 69 -15.71 -10.82 -9.30
N LEU A 70 -14.46 -11.16 -8.97
CA LEU A 70 -13.32 -10.83 -9.82
C LEU A 70 -13.56 -11.51 -11.19
N PRO A 71 -13.49 -10.76 -12.29
CA PRO A 71 -13.79 -11.32 -13.60
C PRO A 71 -12.70 -12.32 -13.97
N ALA A 72 -13.11 -13.46 -14.54
CA ALA A 72 -12.17 -14.44 -15.09
C ALA A 72 -11.69 -13.94 -16.45
N VAL A 73 -10.61 -13.16 -16.43
CA VAL A 73 -10.00 -12.59 -17.64
C VAL A 73 -8.55 -13.06 -17.69
N GLU A 74 -8.09 -13.46 -18.87
CA GLU A 74 -6.66 -13.67 -19.10
C GLU A 74 -5.93 -12.34 -18.98
N LEU A 75 -4.91 -12.31 -18.13
CA LEU A 75 -4.02 -11.15 -18.08
C LEU A 75 -3.36 -11.00 -19.44
N PRO A 76 -3.44 -9.81 -20.07
CA PRO A 76 -2.71 -9.60 -21.31
C PRO A 76 -1.22 -9.75 -21.02
N ASP A 77 -0.48 -10.35 -21.95
CA ASP A 77 0.98 -10.39 -21.87
C ASP A 77 1.52 -8.95 -21.97
N HIS A 78 1.98 -8.42 -20.84
CA HIS A 78 2.51 -7.09 -20.74
C HIS A 78 4.02 -7.15 -20.59
N LYS A 79 4.74 -6.48 -21.48
CA LYS A 79 6.17 -6.23 -21.27
C LYS A 79 6.34 -5.50 -19.95
N ARG A 80 7.23 -6.00 -19.10
CA ARG A 80 7.61 -5.32 -17.86
C ARG A 80 7.95 -3.87 -18.18
N PHE A 81 7.34 -2.95 -17.43
CA PHE A 81 7.72 -1.56 -17.52
C PHE A 81 9.16 -1.45 -17.03
N HIS A 82 10.06 -1.17 -17.96
CA HIS A 82 11.38 -0.69 -17.64
C HIS A 82 11.28 0.83 -17.72
N PRO A 83 11.42 1.57 -16.59
CA PRO A 83 11.52 3.02 -16.68
C PRO A 83 12.60 3.36 -17.71
N GLN A 84 12.29 4.29 -18.62
CA GLN A 84 13.31 4.87 -19.49
C GLN A 84 14.47 5.38 -18.63
N MET A 85 15.69 5.40 -19.20
CA MET A 85 16.96 5.66 -18.50
C MET A 85 16.76 6.46 -17.22
N GLU A 86 17.11 5.83 -16.09
CA GLU A 86 17.08 6.46 -14.78
C GLU A 86 17.77 7.82 -14.87
N ASP A 87 17.07 8.88 -14.45
CA ASP A 87 17.66 10.22 -14.35
C ASP A 87 18.94 10.10 -13.52
N GLU A 88 20.10 10.30 -14.16
CA GLU A 88 21.41 10.10 -13.53
C GLU A 88 21.61 11.04 -12.35
N GLU A 89 20.99 12.22 -12.38
CA GLU A 89 21.04 13.18 -11.29
C GLU A 89 20.24 12.66 -10.09
N GLU A 90 19.03 12.17 -10.32
CA GLU A 90 18.17 11.59 -9.28
C GLU A 90 18.78 10.31 -8.70
N ALA A 91 19.34 9.44 -9.55
CA ALA A 91 20.07 8.25 -9.12
C ALA A 91 21.27 8.63 -8.23
N SER A 92 22.03 9.64 -8.65
CA SER A 92 23.19 10.13 -7.90
C SER A 92 22.76 10.78 -6.57
N ARG A 93 21.66 11.54 -6.56
CA ARG A 93 21.08 12.13 -5.34
C ARG A 93 20.66 11.05 -4.36
N TYR A 94 19.94 10.02 -4.83
CA TYR A 94 19.50 8.92 -3.98
C TYR A 94 20.68 8.11 -3.41
N LYS A 95 21.72 7.84 -4.22
CA LYS A 95 22.96 7.19 -3.75
C LYS A 95 23.65 8.00 -2.64
N ARG A 96 23.71 9.33 -2.77
CA ARG A 96 24.24 10.22 -1.71
C ARG A 96 23.39 10.14 -0.45
N LEU A 97 22.06 10.14 -0.57
CA LEU A 97 21.15 10.02 0.57
C LEU A 97 21.35 8.70 1.32
N VAL A 98 21.49 7.59 0.60
CA VAL A 98 21.81 6.27 1.17
C VAL A 98 23.17 6.29 1.88
N ALA A 99 24.20 6.88 1.27
CA ALA A 99 25.53 6.97 1.88
C ALA A 99 25.51 7.77 3.21
N ASN A 100 24.70 8.84 3.27
CA ASN A 100 24.51 9.63 4.48
C ASN A 100 23.78 8.84 5.57
N ALA A 101 22.73 8.09 5.21
CA ALA A 101 22.03 7.20 6.13
C ALA A 101 22.97 6.12 6.71
N VAL A 102 23.78 5.48 5.86
CA VAL A 102 24.78 4.49 6.30
C VAL A 102 25.80 5.12 7.26
N THR A 103 26.26 6.34 6.96
CA THR A 103 27.20 7.07 7.83
C THR A 103 26.58 7.36 9.20
N THR A 104 25.32 7.81 9.21
CA THR A 104 24.55 8.11 10.43
C THR A 104 24.33 6.86 11.30
N ILE A 105 24.03 5.73 10.67
CA ILE A 105 23.89 4.43 11.35
C ILE A 105 25.24 3.99 11.95
N LYS A 106 26.34 4.11 11.21
CA LYS A 106 27.70 3.80 11.71
C LYS A 106 28.11 4.68 12.89
N GLN A 107 27.65 5.93 12.91
CA GLN A 107 27.83 6.86 14.03
C GLN A 107 26.89 6.57 15.22
N LYS A 108 26.08 5.50 15.15
CA LYS A 108 25.12 5.06 16.18
C LYS A 108 24.03 6.09 16.51
N GLN A 109 23.79 7.06 15.61
CA GLN A 109 22.71 8.04 15.77
C GLN A 109 21.35 7.47 15.36
N LEU A 110 21.34 6.45 14.50
CA LEU A 110 20.17 5.72 14.05
C LEU A 110 20.47 4.22 14.05
N ARG A 111 19.44 3.38 14.28
CA ARG A 111 19.55 1.92 14.10
C ARG A 111 19.14 1.47 12.71
N LYS A 112 18.03 2.02 12.20
CA LYS A 112 17.47 1.76 10.86
C LYS A 112 16.75 3.03 10.38
N VAL A 113 16.74 3.26 9.07
CA VAL A 113 15.91 4.27 8.42
C VAL A 113 15.42 3.72 7.08
N VAL A 114 14.15 3.98 6.75
CA VAL A 114 13.58 3.67 5.44
C VAL A 114 13.60 4.95 4.61
N LEU A 115 14.27 4.90 3.47
CA LEU A 115 14.33 6.01 2.51
C LEU A 115 13.42 5.68 1.32
N SER A 116 12.75 6.68 0.77
CA SER A 116 11.88 6.53 -0.39
C SER A 116 12.20 7.57 -1.46
N ARG A 117 11.86 7.25 -2.71
CA ARG A 117 11.85 8.19 -3.84
C ARG A 117 10.67 7.86 -4.77
N PRO A 118 10.04 8.86 -5.41
CA PRO A 118 9.02 8.62 -6.42
C PRO A 118 9.65 8.25 -7.76
N ILE A 119 8.85 7.62 -8.63
CA ILE A 119 9.11 7.54 -10.06
C ILE A 119 7.86 8.09 -10.74
N GLU A 120 8.04 9.10 -11.58
CA GLU A 120 6.95 9.74 -12.31
C GLU A 120 6.86 9.18 -13.73
N VAL A 121 5.67 8.73 -14.11
CA VAL A 121 5.42 8.10 -15.42
C VAL A 121 4.12 8.62 -16.00
N ALA A 122 4.19 9.17 -17.21
CA ALA A 122 3.00 9.51 -17.98
C ALA A 122 2.28 8.23 -18.41
N THR A 123 0.97 8.15 -18.18
CA THR A 123 0.16 7.00 -18.56
C THR A 123 -1.19 7.43 -19.11
N ALA A 124 -1.65 6.74 -20.15
CA ALA A 124 -3.01 6.87 -20.66
C ALA A 124 -4.00 5.95 -19.91
N LYS A 125 -3.51 5.03 -19.07
CA LYS A 125 -4.37 4.12 -18.29
C LYS A 125 -5.05 4.88 -17.16
N SER A 126 -6.35 4.66 -16.98
CA SER A 126 -7.08 5.15 -15.82
C SER A 126 -6.72 4.36 -14.56
N ALA A 127 -6.90 4.97 -13.39
CA ALA A 127 -6.72 4.32 -12.09
C ALA A 127 -7.50 2.99 -11.96
N ILE A 128 -8.74 2.95 -12.47
CA ILE A 128 -9.59 1.74 -12.46
C ILE A 128 -9.01 0.66 -13.39
N GLN A 129 -8.46 1.04 -14.55
CA GLN A 129 -7.77 0.09 -15.43
C GLN A 129 -6.51 -0.48 -14.78
N ILE A 130 -5.72 0.35 -14.08
CA ILE A 130 -4.54 -0.10 -13.34
C ILE A 130 -4.96 -1.06 -12.22
N PHE A 131 -5.99 -0.71 -11.44
CA PHE A 131 -6.52 -1.57 -10.39
C PHE A 131 -6.97 -2.93 -10.89
N ASN A 132 -7.71 -2.97 -12.00
CA ASN A 132 -8.15 -4.23 -12.58
C ASN A 132 -6.97 -5.14 -12.90
N GLN A 133 -5.91 -4.58 -13.50
CA GLN A 133 -4.68 -5.33 -13.79
C GLN A 133 -4.02 -5.83 -12.49
N LEU A 134 -3.83 -4.95 -11.49
CA LEU A 134 -3.23 -5.34 -10.21
C LEU A 134 -4.03 -6.43 -9.49
N SER A 135 -5.36 -6.32 -9.49
CA SER A 135 -6.26 -7.26 -8.82
C SER A 135 -6.20 -8.67 -9.40
N LEU A 136 -5.87 -8.80 -10.69
CA LEU A 136 -5.70 -10.07 -11.38
C LEU A 136 -4.27 -10.61 -11.22
N GLU A 137 -3.25 -9.73 -11.29
CA GLU A 137 -1.83 -10.12 -11.27
C GLU A 137 -1.33 -10.46 -9.85
N TYR A 138 -1.73 -9.69 -8.84
CA TYR A 138 -1.29 -9.86 -7.45
C TYR A 138 -2.37 -10.54 -6.62
N SER A 139 -2.49 -11.86 -6.78
CA SER A 139 -3.50 -12.67 -6.07
C SER A 139 -3.31 -12.65 -4.55
N SER A 140 -2.08 -12.56 -4.06
CA SER A 140 -1.75 -12.57 -2.63
C SER A 140 -1.68 -11.19 -1.97
N ALA A 141 -1.93 -10.11 -2.70
CA ALA A 141 -1.86 -8.74 -2.17
C ALA A 141 -3.25 -8.16 -1.89
N PHE A 142 -3.32 -7.26 -0.92
CA PHE A 142 -4.44 -6.35 -0.78
C PHE A 142 -4.37 -5.31 -1.90
N CYS A 143 -5.26 -5.42 -2.87
CA CYS A 143 -5.33 -4.51 -4.02
C CYS A 143 -6.42 -3.48 -3.77
N TYR A 144 -6.17 -2.20 -4.07
CA TYR A 144 -7.16 -1.13 -3.92
C TYR A 144 -7.01 -0.03 -4.96
N CYS A 145 -8.11 0.65 -5.24
CA CYS A 145 -8.18 1.95 -5.91
C CYS A 145 -9.07 2.84 -5.08
N TRP A 146 -8.48 3.89 -4.51
CA TRP A 146 -9.13 4.86 -3.67
C TRP A 146 -9.13 6.20 -4.38
N TYR A 147 -10.26 6.91 -4.35
CA TYR A 147 -10.43 8.22 -4.95
C TYR A 147 -11.26 9.12 -4.06
N HIS A 148 -10.80 10.36 -3.91
CA HIS A 148 -11.58 11.46 -3.35
C HIS A 148 -11.24 12.75 -4.13
N PRO A 149 -12.23 13.51 -4.63
CA PRO A 149 -12.00 14.68 -5.50
C PRO A 149 -11.12 15.76 -4.86
N ARG A 150 -11.22 15.95 -3.53
CA ARG A 150 -10.46 16.93 -2.75
C ARG A 150 -9.07 16.45 -2.30
N VAL A 151 -8.71 15.19 -2.55
CA VAL A 151 -7.48 14.57 -2.03
C VAL A 151 -6.64 14.03 -3.18
N GLY A 152 -7.24 13.24 -4.06
CA GLY A 152 -6.55 12.62 -5.19
C GLY A 152 -6.99 11.18 -5.43
N CYS A 153 -6.12 10.41 -6.06
CA CYS A 153 -6.36 9.01 -6.41
C CYS A 153 -5.14 8.16 -6.08
N TRP A 154 -5.34 7.04 -5.40
CA TRP A 154 -4.31 6.08 -5.04
C TRP A 154 -4.70 4.70 -5.55
N VAL A 155 -3.74 4.00 -6.14
CA VAL A 155 -3.91 2.63 -6.60
C VAL A 155 -2.72 1.84 -6.10
N GLY A 156 -2.97 0.70 -5.45
CA GLY A 156 -1.90 -0.08 -4.84
C GLY A 156 -2.23 -1.56 -4.73
N ALA A 157 -1.17 -2.35 -4.59
CA ALA A 157 -1.21 -3.78 -4.26
C ALA A 157 -0.21 -4.02 -3.14
N THR A 158 -0.64 -3.90 -1.89
CA THR A 158 0.24 -4.09 -0.72
C THR A 158 0.23 -5.55 -0.27
N PRO A 159 1.39 -6.19 -0.08
CA PRO A 159 1.48 -7.52 0.53
C PRO A 159 1.47 -7.48 2.06
N GLU A 160 1.58 -6.29 2.67
CA GLU A 160 1.77 -6.13 4.10
C GLU A 160 0.47 -5.74 4.79
N ILE A 161 0.09 -6.55 5.78
CA ILE A 161 -1.01 -6.24 6.69
C ILE A 161 -0.42 -5.45 7.85
N LEU A 162 -0.83 -4.19 7.98
CA LEU A 162 -0.43 -3.36 9.12
C LEU A 162 -1.05 -3.89 10.42
N LEU A 163 -2.37 -4.07 10.42
CA LEU A 163 -3.11 -4.56 11.57
C LEU A 163 -4.45 -5.16 11.12
N GLU A 164 -4.78 -6.34 11.64
CA GLU A 164 -6.12 -6.94 11.57
C GLU A 164 -6.60 -7.19 13.00
N VAL A 165 -7.82 -6.78 13.34
CA VAL A 165 -8.41 -6.99 14.67
C VAL A 165 -9.70 -7.79 14.53
N GLN A 166 -9.80 -8.89 15.28
CA GLN A 166 -10.99 -9.74 15.34
C GLN A 166 -11.34 -10.02 16.81
N GLY A 167 -12.39 -9.37 17.31
CA GLY A 167 -12.76 -9.47 18.72
C GLY A 167 -11.64 -8.94 19.62
N THR A 168 -11.10 -9.81 20.47
CA THR A 168 -9.99 -9.50 21.39
C THR A 168 -8.62 -9.94 20.87
N GLN A 169 -8.54 -10.39 19.62
CA GLN A 169 -7.29 -10.82 18.98
C GLN A 169 -6.91 -9.82 17.90
N PHE A 170 -5.60 -9.60 17.73
CA PHE A 170 -5.08 -8.87 16.59
C PHE A 170 -3.94 -9.64 15.92
N THR A 171 -3.76 -9.38 14.63
CA THR A 171 -2.69 -9.93 13.80
C THR A 171 -1.97 -8.78 13.11
N THR A 172 -0.65 -8.84 13.03
CA THR A 172 0.19 -7.91 12.26
C THR A 172 1.32 -8.69 11.60
N VAL A 173 2.02 -8.08 10.64
CA VAL A 173 3.12 -8.69 9.90
C VAL A 173 4.35 -7.80 9.98
N ALA A 174 5.50 -8.37 10.35
CA ALA A 174 6.79 -7.70 10.26
C ALA A 174 7.44 -8.02 8.89
N LEU A 175 7.07 -7.28 7.83
CA LEU A 175 7.61 -7.52 6.49
C LEU A 175 8.89 -6.69 6.27
N ALA A 176 10.04 -7.35 6.32
CA ALA A 176 11.32 -6.75 5.96
C ALA A 176 12.34 -7.79 5.48
N GLY A 177 13.31 -7.35 4.69
CA GLY A 177 14.24 -8.20 3.95
C GLY A 177 13.70 -8.52 2.56
N THR A 178 14.38 -8.02 1.52
CA THR A 178 13.97 -8.22 0.12
C THR A 178 15.05 -8.98 -0.64
N ILE A 179 14.67 -10.04 -1.34
CA ILE A 179 15.55 -10.79 -2.26
C ILE A 179 14.93 -10.73 -3.65
N GLU A 180 15.77 -10.45 -4.66
CA GLU A 180 15.33 -10.54 -6.04
C GLU A 180 14.91 -11.97 -6.38
N LYS A 181 13.73 -12.12 -6.98
CA LYS A 181 13.22 -13.43 -7.38
C LYS A 181 14.06 -13.97 -8.55
N SER A 182 14.98 -14.89 -8.27
CA SER A 182 15.74 -15.63 -9.28
C SER A 182 15.15 -17.03 -9.51
N GLY A 183 14.37 -17.20 -10.58
CA GLY A 183 13.86 -18.51 -10.99
C GLY A 183 12.85 -19.16 -10.04
N THR A 184 12.94 -20.48 -9.87
CA THR A 184 12.07 -21.33 -9.02
C THR A 184 12.70 -21.69 -7.68
N ASP A 185 13.87 -21.13 -7.37
CA ASP A 185 14.64 -21.55 -6.21
C ASP A 185 14.08 -21.00 -4.90
N ILE A 186 14.26 -21.78 -3.83
CA ILE A 186 13.95 -21.35 -2.46
C ILE A 186 14.87 -20.16 -2.13
N PRO A 187 14.32 -19.02 -1.65
CA PRO A 187 15.13 -17.84 -1.37
C PRO A 187 16.21 -18.13 -0.31
N ASN A 188 17.46 -17.81 -0.65
CA ASN A 188 18.60 -17.97 0.25
C ASN A 188 18.78 -16.71 1.11
N TRP A 189 18.04 -16.62 2.21
CA TRP A 189 18.13 -15.51 3.16
C TRP A 189 19.54 -15.39 3.75
N GLN A 190 20.17 -14.22 3.64
CA GLN A 190 21.48 -13.97 4.27
C GLN A 190 21.32 -13.32 5.65
N ALA A 191 22.45 -13.10 6.33
CA ALA A 191 22.46 -12.47 7.64
C ALA A 191 21.82 -11.07 7.62
N LYS A 192 22.07 -10.29 6.56
CA LYS A 192 21.52 -8.95 6.39
C LYS A 192 19.98 -8.97 6.37
N GLU A 193 19.36 -9.80 5.52
CA GLU A 193 17.90 -9.84 5.41
C GLU A 193 17.24 -10.35 6.69
N ARG A 194 17.87 -11.33 7.38
CA ARG A 194 17.41 -11.79 8.69
C ARG A 194 17.49 -10.69 9.75
N GLU A 195 18.59 -9.94 9.80
CA GLU A 195 18.75 -8.83 10.74
C GLU A 195 17.74 -7.70 10.46
N GLU A 196 17.52 -7.36 9.19
CA GLU A 196 16.52 -6.36 8.79
C GLU A 196 15.10 -6.73 9.20
N GLN A 197 14.73 -8.02 9.06
CA GLN A 197 13.44 -8.56 9.48
C GLN A 197 13.33 -8.55 11.01
N GLN A 198 14.35 -9.04 11.70
CA GLN A 198 14.37 -9.13 13.15
C GLN A 198 14.28 -7.75 13.83
N LEU A 199 14.86 -6.71 13.22
CA LEU A 199 14.73 -5.33 13.71
C LEU A 199 13.28 -4.83 13.66
N VAL A 200 12.51 -5.18 12.63
CA VAL A 200 11.08 -4.80 12.53
C VAL A 200 10.25 -5.59 13.53
N THR A 201 10.52 -6.90 13.64
CA THR A 201 9.84 -7.77 14.62
C THR A 201 9.98 -7.23 16.04
N HIS A 202 11.22 -6.98 16.49
CA HIS A 202 11.45 -6.45 17.84
C HIS A 202 10.79 -5.09 18.06
N TYR A 203 10.83 -4.20 17.06
CA TYR A 203 10.18 -2.90 17.18
C TYR A 203 8.66 -3.03 17.41
N ILE A 204 8.00 -3.90 16.65
CA ILE A 204 6.56 -4.17 16.82
C ILE A 204 6.31 -4.78 18.20
N GLU A 205 7.10 -5.76 18.63
CA GLU A 205 6.99 -6.38 19.96
C GLU A 205 7.17 -5.36 21.10
N GLU A 206 8.14 -4.45 20.99
CA GLU A 206 8.39 -3.37 21.94
C GLU A 206 7.20 -2.42 22.03
N VAL A 207 6.65 -1.99 20.87
CA VAL A 207 5.49 -1.11 20.81
C VAL A 207 4.26 -1.77 21.44
N VAL A 208 3.94 -3.01 21.04
CA VAL A 208 2.80 -3.76 21.59
C VAL A 208 2.94 -3.94 23.11
N SER A 209 4.12 -4.36 23.58
CA SER A 209 4.39 -4.54 25.02
C SER A 209 4.24 -3.24 25.79
N SER A 210 4.65 -2.11 25.21
CA SER A 210 4.52 -0.79 25.84
C SER A 210 3.07 -0.32 26.01
N LEU A 211 2.15 -0.87 25.21
CA LEU A 211 0.71 -0.62 25.30
C LEU A 211 0.02 -1.55 26.31
N GLY A 212 0.76 -2.49 26.92
CA GLY A 212 0.22 -3.44 27.91
C GLY A 212 -0.64 -4.54 27.29
N ILE A 213 -0.43 -4.83 26.00
CA ILE A 213 -1.10 -5.91 25.25
C ILE A 213 -0.18 -7.14 25.22
#